data_AF-A0A285ERC0-F1
#
_entry.id   AF-A0A285ERC0-F1
#
_cell.length_a   1.000
_cell.length_b   1.000
_cell.length_c   1.000
_cell.angle_alpha   90.00
_cell.angle_beta   90.00
_cell.angle_gamma   90.00
#
_symmetry.space_group_name_H-M   'P 1'
#
loop_
_entity.id
_entity.type
_entity.pdbx_description
1 polymer ?
#
loop_
_entity_poly.entity_id
_entity_poly.type
_entity_poly.pdbx_seq_one_letter_code
_entity_poly.pdbx_strand_id
1 'polypeptide(L)'
;MKLALTHDNIDILRIIPISKGNTIDFKFSLLGNYFQISYWQLGKSKPERCPTTSEISYHSSSRDKKKKPVVHIKDKSSEIVYQHSFHNIIDMKPSSEFPMPLCKISVKEPGVKEYTQKNEHVLFDFSNKDYFKCNTVEIFIISKDQELNISKVWPTYDILWQTSRMDYLISGPELSDCFLNMLNAGPKVCREMNTSFSDFNLIFKPYHDDNVTENSISFYENYDYITILATSPVQLTDNNTKKAISPVAPAFAFDLEWQLNNGLASRKEADQMKRKFDKMLDRVNQLKIHRHGFCIPQG
;
A
#
# COMPACT_ATOMS: atom_id res chain seq x y z
N MET A 1 -14.09 12.70 -9.30
CA MET A 1 -14.46 11.31 -8.98
C MET A 1 -14.28 11.04 -7.50
N LYS A 2 -15.08 10.12 -6.95
CA LYS A 2 -15.02 9.68 -5.56
C LYS A 2 -14.99 8.16 -5.54
N LEU A 3 -14.18 7.57 -4.69
CA LEU A 3 -14.22 6.14 -4.44
C LEU A 3 -15.27 5.85 -3.35
N ALA A 4 -16.23 4.98 -3.66
CA ALA A 4 -17.22 4.46 -2.72
C ALA A 4 -16.86 3.01 -2.39
N LEU A 5 -16.75 2.71 -1.09
CA LEU A 5 -16.59 1.35 -0.61
C LEU A 5 -17.95 0.86 -0.11
N THR A 6 -18.38 -0.30 -0.57
CA THR A 6 -19.69 -0.87 -0.24
C THR A 6 -19.60 -2.33 0.16
N HIS A 7 -20.65 -2.82 0.81
CA HIS A 7 -20.88 -4.25 1.02
C HIS A 7 -22.38 -4.51 0.86
N ASP A 8 -22.75 -5.41 -0.05
CA ASP A 8 -24.14 -5.74 -0.41
C ASP A 8 -25.01 -4.50 -0.70
N ASN A 9 -24.49 -3.55 -1.48
CA ASN A 9 -25.11 -2.25 -1.77
C ASN A 9 -25.33 -1.34 -0.55
N ILE A 10 -24.60 -1.56 0.54
CA ILE A 10 -24.58 -0.67 1.70
C ILE A 10 -23.31 0.18 1.68
N ASP A 11 -23.48 1.50 1.86
CA ASP A 11 -22.42 2.50 1.88
C ASP A 11 -21.58 2.37 3.17
N ILE A 12 -20.30 2.01 3.03
CA ILE A 12 -19.36 1.86 4.16
C ILE A 12 -18.62 3.17 4.39
N LEU A 13 -17.92 3.66 3.38
CA LEU A 13 -17.22 4.94 3.44
C LEU A 13 -16.93 5.46 2.04
N ARG A 14 -16.57 6.75 1.95
CA ARG A 14 -16.15 7.38 0.70
C ARG A 14 -14.76 8.00 0.83
N ILE A 15 -13.93 7.78 -0.18
CA ILE A 15 -12.60 8.39 -0.31
C ILE A 15 -12.62 9.39 -1.46
N ILE A 16 -12.27 10.64 -1.16
CA ILE A 16 -12.33 11.75 -2.09
C ILE A 16 -10.92 12.28 -2.29
N PRO A 17 -10.28 12.03 -3.45
CA PRO A 17 -9.00 12.64 -3.78
C PRO A 17 -9.18 14.12 -4.14
N ILE A 18 -8.20 14.94 -3.77
CA ILE A 18 -8.16 16.38 -4.01
C ILE A 18 -6.76 16.71 -4.57
N SER A 19 -6.67 16.99 -5.86
CA SER A 19 -5.40 17.34 -6.50
C SER A 19 -4.85 18.66 -5.98
N LYS A 20 -3.55 18.70 -5.67
CA LYS A 20 -2.80 19.86 -5.18
C LYS A 20 -1.53 20.11 -5.99
N GLY A 21 -1.66 20.12 -7.32
CA GLY A 21 -0.53 20.28 -8.23
C GLY A 21 0.20 18.95 -8.40
N ASN A 22 1.36 18.79 -7.76
CA ASN A 22 2.17 17.56 -7.87
C ASN A 22 1.93 16.55 -6.74
N THR A 23 0.94 16.80 -5.88
CA THR A 23 0.54 15.88 -4.79
C THR A 23 -0.98 15.77 -4.72
N ILE A 24 -1.47 14.81 -3.94
CA ILE A 24 -2.89 14.49 -3.77
C ILE A 24 -3.22 14.47 -2.28
N ASP A 25 -4.22 15.24 -1.88
CA ASP A 25 -4.85 15.09 -0.56
C ASP A 25 -6.00 14.09 -0.66
N PHE A 26 -6.33 13.42 0.45
CA PHE A 26 -7.48 12.53 0.52
C PHE A 26 -8.40 12.90 1.67
N LYS A 27 -9.69 12.80 1.44
CA LYS A 27 -10.72 12.96 2.47
C LYS A 27 -11.52 11.67 2.56
N PHE A 28 -11.63 11.13 3.77
CA PHE A 28 -12.40 9.94 4.08
C PHE A 28 -13.67 10.36 4.82
N SER A 29 -14.81 10.13 4.18
CA SER A 29 -16.13 10.34 4.78
C SER A 29 -16.65 9.01 5.29
N LEU A 30 -16.77 8.89 6.61
CA LEU A 30 -17.26 7.67 7.26
C LEU A 30 -18.79 7.51 7.20
N LEU A 31 -19.50 8.50 6.65
CA LEU A 31 -20.96 8.48 6.48
C LEU A 31 -21.75 8.24 7.79
N GLY A 32 -21.15 8.53 8.95
CA GLY A 32 -21.74 8.27 10.26
C GLY A 32 -21.45 6.87 10.82
N ASN A 33 -20.82 5.99 10.04
CA ASN A 33 -20.36 4.69 10.50
C ASN A 33 -19.20 4.86 11.48
N TYR A 34 -19.16 4.00 12.50
CA TYR A 34 -18.09 3.96 13.49
C TYR A 34 -16.89 3.19 12.95
N PHE A 35 -15.70 3.75 13.11
CA PHE A 35 -14.44 3.13 12.73
C PHE A 35 -13.40 3.27 13.83
N GLN A 36 -12.62 2.21 14.03
CA GLN A 36 -11.36 2.27 14.75
C GLN A 36 -10.25 2.72 13.79
N ILE A 37 -9.74 3.93 13.99
CA ILE A 37 -8.57 4.42 13.25
C ILE A 37 -7.33 3.89 13.94
N SER A 38 -6.45 3.24 13.17
CA SER A 38 -5.17 2.71 13.66
C SER A 38 -4.03 3.37 12.92
N TYR A 39 -3.02 3.84 13.64
CA TYR A 39 -1.76 4.30 13.04
C TYR A 39 -0.61 3.41 13.51
N TRP A 40 0.05 2.78 12.54
CA TRP A 40 1.17 1.89 12.79
C TRP A 40 2.49 2.62 12.54
N GLN A 41 3.23 2.86 13.62
CA GLN A 41 4.56 3.44 13.57
C GLN A 41 5.63 2.37 13.33
N LEU A 42 6.69 2.75 12.64
CA LEU A 42 7.77 1.83 12.30
C LEU A 42 8.47 1.32 13.58
N GLY A 43 8.65 0.00 13.68
CA GLY A 43 9.31 -0.64 14.82
C GLY A 43 8.50 -0.65 16.13
N LYS A 44 7.21 -0.26 16.09
CA LYS A 44 6.30 -0.39 17.23
C LYS A 44 5.44 -1.65 17.08
N SER A 45 5.28 -2.38 18.18
CA SER A 45 4.49 -3.62 18.22
C SER A 45 2.98 -3.41 18.30
N LYS A 46 2.52 -2.19 18.60
CA LYS A 46 1.10 -1.84 18.71
C LYS A 46 0.82 -0.52 18.00
N PRO A 47 -0.36 -0.38 17.36
CA PRO A 47 -0.75 0.87 16.74
C PRO A 47 -1.27 1.85 17.79
N GLU A 48 -1.16 3.13 17.47
CA GLU A 48 -2.01 4.16 18.09
C GLU A 48 -3.45 3.98 17.59
N ARG A 49 -4.42 4.03 18.50
CA ARG A 49 -5.83 3.74 18.20
C ARG A 49 -6.72 4.90 18.60
N CYS A 50 -7.54 5.38 17.68
CA CYS A 50 -8.58 6.39 17.91
C CYS A 50 -9.92 5.94 17.30
N PRO A 51 -10.94 5.64 18.12
CA PRO A 51 -12.28 5.39 17.62
C PRO A 51 -12.95 6.68 17.18
N THR A 52 -13.65 6.66 16.04
CA THR A 52 -14.30 7.87 15.52
C THR A 52 -15.43 7.58 14.54
N THR A 53 -16.39 8.51 14.46
CA THR A 53 -17.35 8.64 13.35
C THR A 53 -17.03 9.88 12.49
N SER A 54 -15.98 10.60 12.86
CA SER A 54 -15.60 11.87 12.27
C SER A 54 -14.88 11.71 10.93
N GLU A 55 -14.79 12.82 10.20
CA GLU A 55 -14.06 12.87 8.95
C GLU A 55 -12.55 12.77 9.16
N ILE A 56 -11.89 12.05 8.27
CA ILE A 56 -10.43 11.90 8.27
C ILE A 56 -9.89 12.58 7.02
N SER A 57 -8.76 13.27 7.15
CA SER A 57 -8.10 13.92 6.03
C SER A 57 -6.62 13.61 6.00
N TYR A 58 -6.15 13.15 4.85
CA TYR A 58 -4.75 13.02 4.48
C TYR A 58 -4.31 14.31 3.79
N HIS A 59 -3.32 14.99 4.35
CA HIS A 59 -2.76 16.21 3.81
C HIS A 59 -1.32 15.99 3.39
N SER A 60 -1.02 16.29 2.12
CA SER A 60 0.34 16.38 1.61
C SER A 60 1.09 17.56 2.24
N SER A 61 2.42 17.54 2.13
CA SER A 61 3.27 18.64 2.53
C SER A 61 2.89 19.94 1.81
N SER A 62 3.04 21.06 2.50
CA SER A 62 2.82 22.37 1.88
C SER A 62 4.03 22.77 1.04
N ARG A 63 3.82 23.55 -0.03
CA ARG A 63 4.89 24.13 -0.87
C ARG A 63 5.98 24.85 -0.06
N ASP A 64 5.64 25.36 1.13
CA ASP A 64 6.56 26.09 2.00
C ASP A 64 7.52 25.19 2.82
N LYS A 65 7.58 23.87 2.53
CA LYS A 65 8.45 22.82 3.13
C LYS A 65 8.44 22.67 4.67
N LYS A 66 7.80 23.59 5.41
CA LYS A 66 7.73 23.57 6.88
C LYS A 66 6.68 22.59 7.42
N LYS A 67 5.62 22.31 6.64
CA LYS A 67 4.57 21.35 7.04
C LYS A 67 4.82 20.01 6.38
N LYS A 68 5.07 18.98 7.21
CA LYS A 68 5.17 17.59 6.79
C LYS A 68 3.78 17.02 6.42
N PRO A 69 3.73 15.98 5.58
CA PRO A 69 2.48 15.27 5.33
C PRO A 69 1.90 14.71 6.62
N VAL A 70 0.58 14.68 6.73
CA VAL A 70 -0.12 14.32 7.97
C VAL A 70 -1.53 13.78 7.72
N VAL A 71 -1.94 12.77 8.49
CA VAL A 71 -3.35 12.34 8.59
C VAL A 71 -3.96 12.96 9.83
N HIS A 72 -5.12 13.60 9.67
CA HIS A 72 -5.89 14.24 10.71
C HIS A 72 -7.26 13.59 10.88
N ILE A 73 -7.69 13.45 12.13
CA ILE A 73 -9.09 13.15 12.48
C ILE A 73 -9.72 14.46 12.96
N LYS A 74 -10.76 14.93 12.26
CA LYS A 74 -11.40 16.24 12.50
C LYS A 74 -12.73 16.08 13.18
N ASP A 75 -12.85 16.52 14.43
CA ASP A 75 -14.16 16.64 15.05
C ASP A 75 -14.93 17.82 14.45
N LYS A 76 -16.24 17.69 14.30
CA LYS A 76 -17.12 18.79 13.89
C LYS A 76 -17.72 19.45 15.12
N SER A 77 -16.89 20.09 15.93
CA SER A 77 -17.35 21.18 16.79
C SER A 77 -17.16 22.51 16.05
N SER A 78 -17.70 23.61 16.58
CA SER A 78 -17.66 24.95 15.97
C SER A 78 -16.25 25.48 15.66
N GLU A 79 -15.21 24.82 16.19
CA GLU A 79 -13.80 25.04 15.86
C GLU A 79 -13.18 23.72 15.39
N ILE A 80 -12.25 23.77 14.43
CA ILE A 80 -11.55 22.58 13.94
C ILE A 80 -10.61 22.07 15.04
N VAL A 81 -11.04 21.07 15.80
CA VAL A 81 -10.21 20.37 16.78
C VAL A 81 -9.67 19.09 16.14
N TYR A 82 -8.34 18.99 16.05
CA TYR A 82 -7.67 17.77 15.60
C TYR A 82 -7.53 16.81 16.77
N GLN A 83 -8.24 15.68 16.71
CA GLN A 83 -8.18 14.66 17.76
C GLN A 83 -6.84 13.91 17.73
N HIS A 84 -6.31 13.65 16.53
CA HIS A 84 -4.99 13.06 16.32
C HIS A 84 -4.33 13.56 15.03
N SER A 85 -3.00 13.55 15.03
CA SER A 85 -2.14 13.89 13.89
C SER A 85 -1.05 12.83 13.73
N PHE A 86 -1.09 12.09 12.62
CA PHE A 86 -0.09 11.06 12.32
C PHE A 86 0.97 11.62 11.38
N HIS A 87 2.19 11.76 11.88
CA HIS A 87 3.34 12.32 11.16
C HIS A 87 4.27 11.20 10.63
N ASN A 88 5.06 11.48 9.58
CA ASN A 88 5.95 10.54 8.87
C ASN A 88 5.27 9.65 7.80
N ILE A 89 4.22 10.18 7.20
CA ILE A 89 3.65 9.62 5.97
C ILE A 89 4.29 10.29 4.73
N ILE A 90 4.22 9.61 3.57
CA ILE A 90 4.78 10.09 2.30
C ILE A 90 3.90 11.14 1.61
N ASP A 91 4.47 12.03 0.80
CA ASP A 91 3.63 12.79 -0.13
C ASP A 91 3.04 11.88 -1.20
N MET A 92 1.71 11.87 -1.29
CA MET A 92 0.98 11.12 -2.31
C MET A 92 1.14 11.81 -3.66
N LYS A 93 2.00 11.26 -4.53
CA LYS A 93 2.33 11.82 -5.85
C LYS A 93 1.67 11.05 -6.98
N PRO A 94 0.95 11.72 -7.91
CA PRO A 94 0.42 11.07 -9.10
C PRO A 94 1.54 10.53 -10.01
N SER A 95 2.74 11.10 -9.95
CA SER A 95 3.87 10.71 -10.79
C SER A 95 4.76 9.60 -10.20
N SER A 96 4.31 8.88 -9.17
CA SER A 96 5.14 7.84 -8.55
C SER A 96 5.34 6.64 -9.47
N GLU A 97 6.59 6.23 -9.60
CA GLU A 97 6.99 5.00 -10.31
C GLU A 97 6.52 3.75 -9.57
N PHE A 98 6.54 3.78 -8.23
CA PHE A 98 6.16 2.66 -7.39
C PHE A 98 4.80 2.88 -6.73
N PRO A 99 4.04 1.81 -6.43
CA PRO A 99 2.77 1.90 -5.71
C PRO A 99 3.01 2.45 -4.30
N MET A 100 2.30 3.51 -3.94
CA MET A 100 2.38 4.13 -2.61
C MET A 100 1.16 3.72 -1.77
N PRO A 101 1.37 3.20 -0.55
CA PRO A 101 0.29 2.71 0.28
C PRO A 101 -0.51 3.87 0.87
N LEU A 102 -1.80 3.99 0.54
CA LEU A 102 -2.70 4.99 1.11
C LEU A 102 -3.20 4.55 2.49
N CYS A 103 -3.86 3.40 2.55
CA CYS A 103 -4.42 2.83 3.78
C CYS A 103 -4.85 1.37 3.59
N LYS A 104 -5.07 0.67 4.70
CA LYS A 104 -5.80 -0.60 4.77
C LYS A 104 -7.18 -0.35 5.40
N ILE A 105 -8.23 -0.92 4.85
CA ILE A 105 -9.60 -0.82 5.37
C ILE A 105 -10.13 -2.23 5.60
N SER A 106 -10.61 -2.49 6.80
CA SER A 106 -11.23 -3.76 7.19
C SER A 106 -12.67 -3.52 7.66
N VAL A 107 -13.56 -4.43 7.28
CA VAL A 107 -15.00 -4.32 7.50
C VAL A 107 -15.50 -5.59 8.17
N LYS A 108 -15.98 -5.46 9.39
CA LYS A 108 -16.65 -6.54 10.13
C LYS A 108 -18.15 -6.52 9.91
N GLU A 109 -18.74 -5.33 9.99
CA GLU A 109 -20.17 -5.12 9.86
C GLU A 109 -20.42 -4.07 8.77
N PRO A 110 -21.36 -4.31 7.83
CA PRO A 110 -21.73 -3.29 6.87
C PRO A 110 -22.29 -2.07 7.59
N GLY A 111 -22.27 -0.92 6.90
CA GLY A 111 -22.94 0.29 7.41
C GLY A 111 -24.45 0.12 7.52
N VAL A 112 -25.16 1.23 7.75
CA VAL A 112 -26.64 1.22 7.82
C VAL A 112 -27.30 1.89 6.62
N LYS A 113 -26.52 2.57 5.79
CA LYS A 113 -27.06 3.43 4.73
C LYS A 113 -26.97 2.73 3.38
N GLU A 114 -28.09 2.65 2.67
CA GLU A 114 -28.08 2.15 1.29
C GLU A 114 -27.21 3.02 0.38
N TYR A 115 -26.44 2.35 -0.47
CA TYR A 115 -25.65 2.98 -1.50
C TYR A 115 -26.54 3.40 -2.67
N THR A 116 -26.34 4.62 -3.15
CA THR A 116 -26.92 5.10 -4.41
C THR A 116 -25.79 5.45 -5.36
N GLN A 117 -25.68 4.70 -6.46
CA GLN A 117 -24.67 4.94 -7.47
C GLN A 117 -24.84 6.31 -8.12
N LYS A 118 -23.71 6.98 -8.36
CA LYS A 118 -23.64 8.24 -9.12
C LYS A 118 -22.55 8.11 -10.17
N ASN A 119 -22.70 8.82 -11.30
CA ASN A 119 -21.77 8.74 -12.44
C ASN A 119 -20.32 9.11 -12.08
N GLU A 120 -20.11 9.87 -11.01
CA GLU A 120 -18.78 10.27 -10.53
C GLU A 120 -18.16 9.30 -9.51
N HIS A 121 -18.86 8.20 -9.18
CA HIS A 121 -18.40 7.21 -8.21
C HIS A 121 -17.65 6.08 -8.90
N VAL A 122 -16.45 5.82 -8.39
CA VAL A 122 -15.75 4.56 -8.53
C VAL A 122 -16.22 3.65 -7.41
N LEU A 123 -16.60 2.41 -7.72
CA LEU A 123 -17.11 1.46 -6.73
C LEU A 123 -16.04 0.41 -6.41
N PHE A 124 -15.85 0.12 -5.14
CA PHE A 124 -15.23 -1.12 -4.67
C PHE A 124 -16.21 -1.83 -3.73
N ASP A 125 -16.62 -3.04 -4.07
CA ASP A 125 -17.65 -3.78 -3.36
C ASP A 125 -17.07 -5.03 -2.68
N PHE A 126 -17.11 -5.08 -1.35
CA PHE A 126 -16.60 -6.20 -0.55
C PHE A 126 -17.41 -7.50 -0.78
N SER A 127 -18.68 -7.38 -1.19
CA SER A 127 -19.52 -8.53 -1.55
C SER A 127 -19.31 -9.05 -2.97
N ASN A 128 -18.40 -8.45 -3.74
CA ASN A 128 -18.13 -8.92 -5.10
C ASN A 128 -17.69 -10.40 -5.07
N LYS A 129 -18.43 -11.24 -5.79
CA LYS A 129 -18.24 -12.69 -5.84
C LYS A 129 -16.88 -13.10 -6.40
N ASP A 130 -16.25 -12.22 -7.17
CA ASP A 130 -14.91 -12.42 -7.71
C ASP A 130 -13.81 -12.40 -6.64
N TYR A 131 -14.09 -11.87 -5.42
CA TYR A 131 -13.10 -11.64 -4.37
C TYR A 131 -13.10 -12.62 -3.19
N PHE A 132 -13.65 -13.84 -3.34
CA PHE A 132 -13.63 -14.87 -2.28
C PHE A 132 -13.95 -14.30 -0.87
N LYS A 133 -15.16 -13.76 -0.66
CA LYS A 133 -15.61 -13.23 0.64
C LYS A 133 -14.61 -12.26 1.30
N CYS A 134 -14.08 -11.31 0.55
CA CYS A 134 -13.18 -10.29 1.04
C CYS A 134 -13.82 -9.44 2.15
N ASN A 135 -13.08 -9.19 3.23
CA ASN A 135 -13.48 -8.26 4.30
C ASN A 135 -12.43 -7.16 4.54
N THR A 136 -11.32 -7.19 3.81
CA THR A 136 -10.20 -6.25 3.95
C THR A 136 -9.64 -5.86 2.59
N VAL A 137 -9.37 -4.57 2.40
CA VAL A 137 -8.72 -4.06 1.20
C VAL A 137 -7.56 -3.15 1.55
N GLU A 138 -6.41 -3.38 0.93
CA GLU A 138 -5.31 -2.43 0.90
C GLU A 138 -5.40 -1.56 -0.36
N ILE A 139 -5.27 -0.24 -0.18
CA ILE A 139 -5.41 0.73 -1.27
C ILE A 139 -4.08 1.39 -1.54
N PHE A 140 -3.60 1.30 -2.77
CA PHE A 140 -2.38 1.95 -3.23
C PHE A 140 -2.69 2.98 -4.31
N ILE A 141 -1.82 3.97 -4.44
CA ILE A 141 -1.84 4.90 -5.56
C ILE A 141 -0.59 4.70 -6.42
N ILE A 142 -0.76 4.83 -7.73
CA ILE A 142 0.34 4.73 -8.69
C ILE A 142 0.11 5.68 -9.87
N SER A 143 1.17 6.10 -10.53
CA SER A 143 1.06 6.76 -11.83
C SER A 143 0.34 5.91 -12.87
N LYS A 144 -0.44 6.57 -13.73
CA LYS A 144 -1.12 5.92 -14.84
C LYS A 144 -0.19 5.15 -15.76
N ASP A 145 0.99 5.71 -15.99
CA ASP A 145 1.93 5.22 -17.00
C ASP A 145 2.87 4.13 -16.47
N GLN A 146 2.84 3.84 -15.16
CA GLN A 146 3.89 3.07 -14.49
C GLN A 146 3.45 1.67 -14.07
N GLU A 147 2.15 1.39 -13.91
CA GLU A 147 1.69 0.10 -13.40
C GLU A 147 2.14 -1.09 -14.28
N LEU A 148 1.94 -1.00 -15.60
CA LEU A 148 2.38 -2.03 -16.54
C LEU A 148 3.91 -2.12 -16.68
N ASN A 149 4.63 -1.08 -16.26
CA ASN A 149 6.09 -1.01 -16.39
C ASN A 149 6.81 -1.58 -15.18
N ILE A 150 6.21 -1.57 -13.98
CA ILE A 150 6.87 -2.08 -12.77
C ILE A 150 7.26 -3.54 -12.93
N SER A 151 6.36 -4.41 -13.38
CA SER A 151 6.66 -5.84 -13.55
C SER A 151 7.76 -6.11 -14.58
N LYS A 152 7.92 -5.21 -15.55
CA LYS A 152 8.93 -5.30 -16.61
C LYS A 152 10.30 -4.81 -16.15
N VAL A 153 10.34 -3.70 -15.40
CA VAL A 153 11.59 -3.03 -14.99
C VAL A 153 12.07 -3.50 -13.63
N TRP A 154 11.15 -3.80 -12.72
CA TRP A 154 11.40 -4.18 -11.32
C TRP A 154 10.64 -5.46 -10.94
N PRO A 155 10.86 -6.60 -11.62
CA PRO A 155 10.09 -7.84 -11.42
C PRO A 155 10.18 -8.38 -9.98
N THR A 156 11.34 -8.29 -9.34
CA THR A 156 11.56 -8.75 -7.96
C THR A 156 10.78 -7.87 -6.98
N TYR A 157 10.88 -6.54 -7.14
CA TYR A 157 10.07 -5.60 -6.36
C TYR A 157 8.57 -5.86 -6.56
N ASP A 158 8.14 -6.07 -7.81
CA ASP A 158 6.74 -6.29 -8.17
C ASP A 158 6.19 -7.53 -7.45
N ILE A 159 6.92 -8.65 -7.50
CA ILE A 159 6.56 -9.87 -6.76
C ILE A 159 6.45 -9.57 -5.27
N LEU A 160 7.44 -8.89 -4.67
CA LEU A 160 7.40 -8.56 -3.25
C LEU A 160 6.21 -7.66 -2.88
N TRP A 161 5.93 -6.62 -3.66
CA TRP A 161 4.82 -5.70 -3.42
C TRP A 161 3.46 -6.39 -3.60
N GLN A 162 3.30 -7.19 -4.65
CA GLN A 162 2.05 -7.89 -4.91
C GLN A 162 1.74 -8.92 -3.83
N THR A 163 2.78 -9.54 -3.28
CA THR A 163 2.62 -10.62 -2.34
C THR A 163 2.53 -10.09 -0.90
N SER A 164 3.38 -9.14 -0.49
CA SER A 164 3.38 -8.60 0.88
C SER A 164 2.15 -7.74 1.23
N ARG A 165 1.76 -7.74 2.51
CA ARG A 165 0.76 -6.83 3.09
C ARG A 165 1.42 -5.50 3.48
N MET A 166 0.64 -4.43 3.62
CA MET A 166 1.13 -3.10 4.06
C MET A 166 1.82 -3.14 5.42
N ASP A 167 1.42 -4.06 6.31
CA ASP A 167 2.00 -4.26 7.63
C ASP A 167 3.43 -4.87 7.60
N TYR A 168 3.90 -5.31 6.42
CA TYR A 168 5.29 -5.74 6.21
C TYR A 168 6.31 -4.74 6.74
N LEU A 169 6.04 -3.43 6.59
CA LEU A 169 6.95 -2.40 7.09
C LEU A 169 7.12 -2.44 8.61
N ILE A 170 6.06 -2.81 9.33
CA ILE A 170 5.95 -2.60 10.78
C ILE A 170 6.36 -3.87 11.53
N SER A 171 5.88 -5.01 11.06
CA SER A 171 6.01 -6.29 11.76
C SER A 171 7.26 -7.07 11.33
N GLY A 172 7.88 -6.70 10.20
CA GLY A 172 8.64 -7.67 9.43
C GLY A 172 7.69 -8.74 8.86
N PRO A 173 8.09 -9.49 7.82
CA PRO A 173 7.17 -10.42 7.15
C PRO A 173 6.73 -11.56 8.07
N GLU A 174 5.47 -11.54 8.49
CA GLU A 174 4.66 -12.74 8.58
C GLU A 174 3.87 -12.86 7.28
N LEU A 175 4.33 -13.78 6.44
CA LEU A 175 3.67 -14.14 5.20
C LEU A 175 2.30 -14.72 5.57
N SER A 176 1.20 -14.12 5.12
CA SER A 176 -0.12 -14.69 5.36
C SER A 176 -0.23 -16.07 4.69
N ASP A 177 -1.07 -16.98 5.19
CA ASP A 177 -1.24 -18.28 4.51
C ASP A 177 -1.74 -18.10 3.06
N CYS A 178 -2.51 -17.03 2.82
CA CYS A 178 -2.89 -16.60 1.47
C CYS A 178 -1.66 -16.29 0.59
N PHE A 179 -0.63 -15.62 1.12
CA PHE A 179 0.65 -15.33 0.46
C PHE A 179 1.38 -16.60 0.04
N LEU A 180 1.54 -17.56 0.96
CA LEU A 180 2.24 -18.82 0.68
C LEU A 180 1.51 -19.63 -0.40
N ASN A 181 0.18 -19.62 -0.35
CA ASN A 181 -0.64 -20.28 -1.34
C ASN A 181 -0.57 -19.61 -2.72
N MET A 182 -0.55 -18.27 -2.81
CA MET A 182 -0.38 -17.55 -4.08
C MET A 182 1.00 -17.72 -4.70
N LEU A 183 2.08 -17.66 -3.91
CA LEU A 183 3.43 -17.93 -4.43
C LEU A 183 3.55 -19.37 -4.96
N ASN A 184 2.97 -20.34 -4.27
CA ASN A 184 3.02 -21.75 -4.67
C ASN A 184 2.09 -22.07 -5.86
N ALA A 185 0.99 -21.34 -6.03
CA ALA A 185 0.04 -21.53 -7.13
C ALA A 185 0.46 -20.82 -8.45
N GLY A 186 1.58 -20.09 -8.44
CA GLY A 186 1.98 -19.17 -9.50
C GLY A 186 1.21 -17.84 -9.42
N PRO A 187 1.69 -16.76 -10.09
CA PRO A 187 1.15 -15.41 -9.93
C PRO A 187 -0.31 -15.32 -10.41
N LYS A 188 -1.26 -15.50 -9.48
CA LYS A 188 -2.67 -15.15 -9.65
C LYS A 188 -2.97 -14.00 -8.72
N VAL A 189 -2.69 -12.79 -9.19
CA VAL A 189 -2.87 -11.59 -8.39
C VAL A 189 -4.36 -11.24 -8.36
N CYS A 190 -5.01 -11.40 -7.21
CA CYS A 190 -6.29 -10.73 -6.96
C CYS A 190 -6.00 -9.26 -6.67
N ARG A 191 -5.64 -8.50 -7.70
CA ARG A 191 -5.60 -7.04 -7.64
C ARG A 191 -6.63 -6.48 -8.61
N GLU A 192 -7.42 -5.54 -8.14
CA GLU A 192 -8.27 -4.73 -9.01
C GLU A 192 -7.59 -3.38 -9.22
N MET A 193 -7.47 -2.95 -10.46
CA MET A 193 -7.01 -1.61 -10.77
C MET A 193 -8.18 -0.76 -11.25
N ASN A 194 -8.32 0.41 -10.65
CA ASN A 194 -9.24 1.42 -11.14
C ASN A 194 -8.49 2.58 -11.80
N THR A 195 -8.79 2.78 -13.08
CA THR A 195 -8.13 3.75 -13.96
C THR A 195 -8.95 5.01 -14.20
N SER A 196 -10.07 5.16 -13.48
CA SER A 196 -11.04 6.23 -13.74
C SER A 196 -10.53 7.61 -13.31
N PHE A 197 -9.59 7.70 -12.37
CA PHE A 197 -8.99 8.99 -11.97
C PHE A 197 -8.12 9.56 -13.09
N SER A 198 -7.99 10.89 -13.22
CA SER A 198 -7.28 11.49 -14.37
C SER A 198 -5.77 11.30 -14.30
N ASP A 199 -5.19 11.47 -13.11
CA ASP A 199 -3.74 11.68 -12.94
C ASP A 199 -3.02 10.46 -12.32
N PHE A 200 -3.75 9.48 -11.81
CA PHE A 200 -3.23 8.30 -11.13
C PHE A 200 -4.21 7.14 -11.26
N ASN A 201 -3.76 5.93 -10.93
CA ASN A 201 -4.63 4.77 -10.75
C ASN A 201 -4.74 4.43 -9.26
N LEU A 202 -5.89 3.89 -8.86
CA LEU A 202 -6.03 3.21 -7.58
C LEU A 202 -5.84 1.71 -7.79
N ILE A 203 -5.04 1.09 -6.94
CA ILE A 203 -4.91 -0.37 -6.91
C ILE A 203 -5.50 -0.87 -5.60
N PHE A 204 -6.40 -1.84 -5.72
CA PHE A 204 -7.02 -2.54 -4.62
C PHE A 204 -6.41 -3.93 -4.51
N LYS A 205 -5.98 -4.30 -3.31
CA LYS A 205 -5.59 -5.66 -2.94
C LYS A 205 -6.61 -6.22 -1.94
N PRO A 206 -7.74 -6.79 -2.41
CA PRO A 206 -8.72 -7.46 -1.56
C PRO A 206 -8.18 -8.75 -0.96
N TYR A 207 -8.52 -9.04 0.30
CA TYR A 207 -8.34 -10.35 0.92
C TYR A 207 -9.29 -10.55 2.12
N HIS A 208 -9.40 -11.80 2.57
CA HIS A 208 -10.09 -12.15 3.81
C HIS A 208 -9.10 -12.18 4.98
N ASP A 209 -9.46 -11.53 6.08
CA ASP A 209 -8.69 -11.55 7.34
C ASP A 209 -9.61 -11.99 8.49
N ASP A 210 -9.36 -13.18 9.03
CA ASP A 210 -10.14 -13.77 10.11
C ASP A 210 -10.04 -12.98 11.42
N ASN A 211 -9.00 -12.13 11.56
CA ASN A 211 -8.75 -11.34 12.77
C ASN A 211 -9.55 -10.03 12.80
N VAL A 212 -10.37 -9.76 11.79
CA VAL A 212 -11.19 -8.55 11.73
C VAL A 212 -12.32 -8.66 12.76
N THR A 213 -12.18 -7.94 13.87
CA THR A 213 -13.17 -7.87 14.94
C THR A 213 -14.04 -6.62 14.90
N GLU A 214 -13.61 -5.59 14.17
CA GLU A 214 -14.32 -4.30 14.06
C GLU A 214 -14.00 -3.60 12.73
N ASN A 215 -14.83 -2.64 12.34
CA ASN A 215 -14.57 -1.76 11.21
C ASN A 215 -13.36 -0.88 11.52
N SER A 216 -12.33 -0.90 10.66
CA SER A 216 -11.10 -0.15 10.90
C SER A 216 -10.50 0.45 9.63
N ILE A 217 -9.82 1.59 9.82
CA ILE A 217 -8.95 2.19 8.81
C ILE A 217 -7.55 2.26 9.43
N SER A 218 -6.61 1.55 8.83
CA SER A 218 -5.21 1.54 9.24
C SER A 218 -4.38 2.40 8.30
N PHE A 219 -3.68 3.37 8.88
CA PHE A 219 -2.59 4.11 8.24
C PHE A 219 -1.25 3.61 8.78
N TYR A 220 -0.21 3.79 7.98
CA TYR A 220 1.13 3.28 8.27
C TYR A 220 2.15 4.41 8.12
N GLU A 221 3.15 4.44 8.99
CA GLU A 221 4.39 5.17 8.75
C GLU A 221 5.05 4.57 7.49
N ASN A 222 4.87 5.25 6.36
CA ASN A 222 5.14 4.68 5.04
C ASN A 222 6.22 5.44 4.24
N TYR A 223 6.90 6.40 4.87
CA TYR A 223 7.96 7.17 4.23
C TYR A 223 9.05 6.29 3.60
N ASP A 224 9.38 5.18 4.25
CA ASP A 224 10.38 4.22 3.79
C ASP A 224 9.78 2.97 3.11
N TYR A 225 8.49 2.98 2.73
CA TYR A 225 7.81 1.80 2.17
C TYR A 225 8.56 1.16 1.00
N ILE A 226 8.78 1.96 -0.05
CA ILE A 226 9.47 1.55 -1.27
C ILE A 226 10.91 1.11 -0.96
N THR A 227 11.56 1.82 -0.03
CA THR A 227 12.94 1.57 0.38
C THR A 227 13.06 0.22 1.08
N ILE A 228 12.14 -0.08 1.99
CA ILE A 228 12.09 -1.34 2.73
C ILE A 228 11.84 -2.50 1.76
N LEU A 229 10.87 -2.38 0.85
CA LEU A 229 10.62 -3.41 -0.17
C LEU A 229 11.80 -3.63 -1.11
N ALA A 230 12.35 -2.58 -1.71
CA ALA A 230 13.45 -2.68 -2.67
C ALA A 230 14.73 -3.23 -2.05
N THR A 231 14.92 -3.04 -0.75
CA THR A 231 16.12 -3.52 -0.06
C THR A 231 15.94 -4.88 0.61
N SER A 232 14.71 -5.41 0.67
CA SER A 232 14.34 -6.72 1.26
C SER A 232 15.35 -7.81 0.90
N PRO A 233 15.81 -8.64 1.85
CA PRO A 233 16.67 -9.76 1.52
C PRO A 233 15.88 -10.79 0.71
N VAL A 234 16.43 -11.21 -0.42
CA VAL A 234 15.80 -12.15 -1.36
C VAL A 234 16.80 -13.24 -1.73
N GLN A 235 16.31 -14.46 -1.86
CA GLN A 235 17.02 -15.59 -2.45
C GLN A 235 16.16 -16.20 -3.55
N LEU A 236 16.74 -16.44 -4.71
CA LEU A 236 16.09 -17.17 -5.79
C LEU A 236 16.19 -18.67 -5.52
N THR A 237 15.08 -19.39 -5.73
CA THR A 237 15.01 -20.84 -5.56
C THR A 237 14.51 -21.51 -6.82
N ASP A 238 14.97 -22.73 -7.11
CA ASP A 238 14.42 -23.54 -8.19
C ASP A 238 12.99 -23.96 -7.85
N ASN A 239 12.04 -23.78 -8.78
CA ASN A 239 10.63 -23.99 -8.48
C ASN A 239 10.29 -25.45 -8.14
N ASN A 240 11.02 -26.42 -8.72
CA ASN A 240 10.76 -27.85 -8.58
C ASN A 240 11.40 -28.44 -7.32
N THR A 241 12.67 -28.11 -7.08
CA THR A 241 13.49 -28.68 -6.00
C THR A 241 13.49 -27.81 -4.75
N LYS A 242 12.99 -26.57 -4.85
CA LYS A 242 13.05 -25.53 -3.80
C LYS A 242 14.46 -25.19 -3.32
N LYS A 243 15.50 -25.69 -4.00
CA LYS A 243 16.91 -25.41 -3.67
C LYS A 243 17.27 -23.98 -4.06
N ALA A 244 18.13 -23.36 -3.25
CA ALA A 244 18.69 -22.05 -3.57
C ALA A 244 19.51 -22.12 -4.86
N ILE A 245 19.26 -21.18 -5.77
CA ILE A 245 20.03 -20.98 -7.00
C ILE A 245 20.78 -19.64 -7.00
N SER A 246 20.57 -18.80 -5.98
CA SER A 246 21.31 -17.56 -5.76
C SER A 246 21.74 -17.41 -4.29
N PRO A 247 22.75 -16.56 -4.00
CA PRO A 247 22.95 -16.05 -2.65
C PRO A 247 21.77 -15.18 -2.21
N VAL A 248 21.67 -14.92 -0.91
CA VAL A 248 20.76 -13.90 -0.37
C VAL A 248 21.31 -12.52 -0.72
N ALA A 249 20.53 -11.69 -1.39
CA ALA A 249 20.87 -10.32 -1.74
C ALA A 249 19.65 -9.39 -1.65
N PRO A 250 19.82 -8.06 -1.56
CA PRO A 250 18.69 -7.12 -1.63
C PRO A 250 17.90 -7.26 -2.93
N ALA A 251 16.58 -7.10 -2.89
CA ALA A 251 15.70 -7.25 -4.06
C ALA A 251 16.14 -6.42 -5.28
N PHE A 252 16.57 -5.17 -5.05
CA PHE A 252 17.05 -4.29 -6.12
C PHE A 252 18.27 -4.85 -6.87
N ALA A 253 19.07 -5.72 -6.25
CA ALA A 253 20.25 -6.30 -6.90
C ALA A 253 19.84 -7.20 -8.06
N PHE A 254 18.81 -8.03 -7.85
CA PHE A 254 18.24 -8.90 -8.88
C PHE A 254 17.57 -8.08 -9.99
N ASP A 255 16.85 -7.00 -9.63
CA ASP A 255 16.20 -6.14 -10.62
C ASP A 255 17.20 -5.38 -11.50
N LEU A 256 18.31 -4.88 -10.93
CA LEU A 256 19.35 -4.22 -11.70
C LEU A 256 20.07 -5.19 -12.65
N GLU A 257 20.31 -6.42 -12.21
CA GLU A 257 20.86 -7.48 -13.07
C GLU A 257 19.89 -7.83 -14.21
N TRP A 258 18.60 -7.98 -13.88
CA TRP A 258 17.55 -8.20 -14.87
C TRP A 258 17.51 -7.09 -15.93
N GLN A 259 17.55 -5.83 -15.52
CA GLN A 259 17.54 -4.69 -16.45
C GLN A 259 18.75 -4.69 -17.38
N LEU A 260 19.95 -5.05 -16.88
CA LEU A 260 21.15 -5.16 -17.70
C LEU A 260 21.03 -6.29 -18.72
N ASN A 261 20.58 -7.46 -18.29
CA ASN A 261 20.45 -8.65 -19.13
C ASN A 261 19.40 -8.48 -20.24
N ASN A 262 18.40 -7.63 -20.02
CA ASN A 262 17.32 -7.35 -20.96
C ASN A 262 17.50 -6.04 -21.75
N GLY A 263 18.65 -5.37 -21.62
CA GLY A 263 18.93 -4.12 -22.35
C GLY A 263 18.03 -2.95 -21.97
N LEU A 264 17.43 -2.97 -20.78
CA LEU A 264 16.57 -1.90 -20.24
C LEU A 264 17.38 -0.75 -19.62
N ALA A 265 18.64 -1.02 -19.25
CA ALA A 265 19.55 -0.03 -18.72
C ALA A 265 20.99 -0.29 -19.20
N SER A 266 21.77 0.77 -19.37
CA SER A 266 23.21 0.66 -19.54
C SER A 266 23.92 0.34 -18.22
N ARG A 267 25.15 -0.19 -18.30
CA ARG A 267 25.97 -0.45 -17.11
C ARG A 267 26.14 0.79 -16.22
N LYS A 268 26.35 1.95 -16.85
CA LYS A 268 26.52 3.23 -16.15
C LYS A 268 25.26 3.63 -15.37
N GLU A 269 24.08 3.44 -15.95
CA GLU A 269 22.81 3.72 -15.28
C GLU A 269 22.56 2.77 -14.12
N ALA A 270 22.79 1.47 -14.32
CA ALA A 270 22.67 0.47 -13.27
C ALA A 270 23.60 0.76 -12.08
N ASP A 271 24.86 1.12 -12.33
CA ASP A 271 25.82 1.48 -11.27
C ASP A 271 25.44 2.78 -10.53
N GLN A 272 24.74 3.72 -11.18
CA GLN A 272 24.19 4.90 -10.52
C GLN A 272 23.00 4.55 -9.64
N MET A 273 22.09 3.71 -10.14
CA MET A 273 20.93 3.24 -9.38
C MET A 273 21.36 2.40 -8.19
N LYS A 274 22.33 1.50 -8.36
CA LYS A 274 22.92 0.72 -7.28
C LYS A 274 23.40 1.62 -6.15
N ARG A 275 24.14 2.70 -6.45
CA ARG A 275 24.60 3.66 -5.43
C ARG A 275 23.47 4.37 -4.69
N LYS A 276 22.32 4.60 -5.32
CA LYS A 276 21.13 5.15 -4.64
C LYS A 276 20.52 4.11 -3.71
N PHE A 277 20.38 2.87 -4.18
CA PHE A 277 19.84 1.77 -3.39
C PHE A 277 20.74 1.34 -2.24
N ASP A 278 22.06 1.38 -2.40
CA ASP A 278 23.00 1.10 -1.32
C ASP A 278 22.80 2.09 -0.15
N LYS A 279 22.64 3.40 -0.45
CA LYS A 279 22.31 4.41 0.58
C LYS A 279 20.96 4.17 1.25
N MET A 280 19.99 3.70 0.47
CA MET A 280 18.67 3.31 0.98
C MET A 280 18.77 2.12 1.94
N LEU A 281 19.57 1.11 1.59
CA LEU A 281 19.83 -0.06 2.42
C LEU A 281 20.52 0.33 3.73
N ASP A 282 21.55 1.19 3.67
CA ASP A 282 22.23 1.70 4.87
C ASP A 282 21.25 2.39 5.81
N ARG A 283 20.36 3.24 5.27
CA ARG A 283 19.32 3.91 6.05
C ARG A 283 18.34 2.92 6.68
N VAL A 284 17.87 1.92 5.93
CA VAL A 284 16.92 0.91 6.47
C VAL A 284 17.58 0.08 7.57
N ASN A 285 18.86 -0.28 7.43
CA ASN A 285 19.58 -1.03 8.45
C ASN A 285 19.69 -0.26 9.77
N GLN A 286 19.68 1.08 9.73
CA GLN A 286 19.68 1.93 10.93
C GLN A 286 18.33 1.99 11.65
N LEU A 287 17.22 1.63 10.98
CA LEU A 287 15.87 1.65 11.57
C LEU A 287 15.68 0.55 12.62
N LYS A 288 16.59 -0.43 12.71
CA LYS A 288 16.56 -1.57 13.65
C LYS A 288 15.23 -2.34 13.64
N ILE A 289 14.52 -2.30 12.53
CA ILE A 289 13.35 -3.12 12.29
C ILE A 289 13.79 -4.53 11.90
N HIS A 290 13.04 -5.51 12.38
CA HIS A 290 13.26 -6.89 11.97
C HIS A 290 12.80 -7.08 10.52
N ARG A 291 13.65 -7.71 9.70
CA ARG A 291 13.42 -7.92 8.27
C ARG A 291 13.71 -9.36 7.93
N HIS A 292 12.70 -10.22 7.89
CA HIS A 292 12.90 -11.55 7.31
C HIS A 292 13.07 -11.44 5.78
N GLY A 293 13.82 -12.39 5.22
CA GLY A 293 14.03 -12.50 3.78
C GLY A 293 12.94 -13.29 3.07
N PHE A 294 12.95 -13.25 1.74
CA PHE A 294 12.02 -13.95 0.87
C PHE A 294 12.75 -14.96 0.00
N CYS A 295 12.11 -16.10 -0.23
CA CYS A 295 12.54 -17.05 -1.26
C CYS A 295 11.60 -16.91 -2.46
N ILE A 296 12.14 -16.54 -3.62
CA ILE A 296 11.36 -16.34 -4.85
C ILE A 296 11.63 -17.52 -5.80
N PRO A 297 10.63 -18.38 -6.07
CA PRO A 297 10.77 -19.46 -7.02
C PRO A 297 11.05 -18.95 -8.44
N GLN A 298 11.95 -19.61 -9.16
CA GLN A 298 12.26 -19.41 -10.57
C GLN A 298 11.95 -20.70 -11.33
N GLY A 299 11.24 -20.58 -12.45
CA GLY A 299 10.80 -21.69 -13.29
C GLY A 299 11.49 -21.72 -14.64
#